data_AF-A0AA38SJQ6-F1
#
_entry.id   AF-A0AA38SJQ6-F1
#
_cell.length_a   1.000
_cell.length_b   1.000
_cell.length_c   1.000
_cell.angle_alpha   90.00
_cell.angle_beta   90.00
_cell.angle_gamma   90.00
#
_symmetry.space_group_name_H-M   'P 1'
#
loop_
_entity.id
_entity.type
_entity.pdbx_description
1 polymer ?
#
loop_
_entity_poly.entity_id
_entity_poly.type
_entity_poly.pdbx_seq_one_letter_code
_entity_poly.pdbx_strand_id
1 'polypeptide(L)'
;MRKFVVHKAKTILLTKPTTASSFSNNPHRLIHSAAYTRILNRFLSSSPMASDYSTPPLTADSLNPKVLKCEYAVRGEIVSLAQKLQQDLQANPGSHPFEEILYCNIGNPQSLGQQPITFFREVLALCDHPTILDKSETQGLFSADSIERAWQILDQIPGRATGAYSHSQGVKGLRDTIAAGIEARDGFPAIQMIFF
;
A
#
# COMPACT_ATOMS: atom_id res chain seq x y z
N MET A 1 21.98 26.70 10.78
CA MET A 1 22.14 27.94 9.98
C MET A 1 21.33 27.80 8.69
N ARG A 2 20.84 28.94 8.15
CA ARG A 2 20.30 29.20 6.78
C ARG A 2 19.58 28.07 6.01
N LYS A 3 18.27 28.27 5.84
CA LYS A 3 17.40 27.65 4.80
C LYS A 3 17.93 28.00 3.40
N PHE A 4 18.09 27.04 2.49
CA PHE A 4 18.21 27.27 1.04
C PHE A 4 17.77 26.02 0.25
N VAL A 5 17.48 26.20 -1.05
CA VAL A 5 17.07 25.18 -2.04
C VAL A 5 15.62 24.67 -1.93
N VAL A 6 14.66 25.55 -2.21
CA VAL A 6 13.36 25.17 -2.79
C VAL A 6 13.08 26.07 -4.00
N HIS A 7 13.70 25.80 -5.15
CA HIS A 7 13.36 26.41 -6.45
C HIS A 7 14.08 25.74 -7.65
N LYS A 8 13.72 24.50 -8.04
CA LYS A 8 14.06 23.96 -9.38
C LYS A 8 13.25 22.71 -9.81
N ALA A 9 11.94 22.85 -9.98
CA ALA A 9 11.09 21.82 -10.62
C ALA A 9 9.80 22.42 -11.21
N LYS A 10 9.90 23.22 -12.28
CA LYS A 10 8.72 23.80 -12.99
C LYS A 10 8.96 24.01 -14.49
N THR A 11 9.45 22.98 -15.19
CA THR A 11 9.45 22.93 -16.66
C THR A 11 9.39 21.46 -17.10
N ILE A 12 8.70 21.20 -18.23
CA ILE A 12 8.28 19.91 -18.82
C ILE A 12 6.84 19.55 -18.45
N LEU A 13 5.92 19.88 -19.36
CA LEU A 13 4.65 19.21 -19.73
C LEU A 13 3.77 20.21 -20.52
N LEU A 14 4.09 20.41 -21.81
CA LEU A 14 3.26 21.18 -22.74
C LEU A 14 3.42 20.64 -24.17
N THR A 15 2.55 19.71 -24.56
CA THR A 15 2.28 19.34 -25.96
C THR A 15 0.77 19.11 -26.12
N LYS A 16 0.15 19.76 -27.11
CA LYS A 16 -1.28 19.68 -27.45
C LYS A 16 -1.46 18.99 -28.81
N PRO A 17 -2.61 18.33 -29.07
CA PRO A 17 -3.04 17.98 -30.42
C PRO A 17 -4.24 18.80 -30.94
N THR A 18 -4.30 18.97 -32.26
CA THR A 18 -5.42 19.44 -33.10
C THR A 18 -6.26 18.24 -33.61
N THR A 19 -7.42 18.36 -34.28
CA THR A 19 -8.06 19.48 -35.03
C THR A 19 -9.60 19.38 -34.94
N ALA A 20 -10.35 20.28 -35.60
CA ALA A 20 -11.80 20.15 -35.83
C ALA A 20 -12.16 20.38 -37.32
N SER A 21 -13.30 19.85 -37.78
CA SER A 21 -13.95 20.22 -39.05
C SER A 21 -15.47 19.99 -38.99
N SER A 22 -16.23 20.60 -39.91
CA SER A 22 -17.68 20.85 -39.78
C SER A 22 -18.48 20.52 -41.08
N PHE A 23 -19.70 21.06 -41.20
CA PHE A 23 -20.68 20.94 -42.31
C PHE A 23 -21.60 19.71 -42.23
N SER A 24 -22.87 19.74 -42.66
CA SER A 24 -23.57 20.70 -43.55
C SER A 24 -25.05 20.92 -43.15
N ASN A 25 -25.68 21.99 -43.66
CA ASN A 25 -27.07 22.38 -43.43
C ASN A 25 -27.64 22.97 -44.74
N ASN A 26 -28.83 22.57 -45.22
CA ASN A 26 -29.65 23.35 -46.17
C ASN A 26 -31.09 22.77 -46.38
N PRO A 27 -32.05 23.51 -46.99
CA PRO A 27 -33.36 23.72 -46.34
C PRO A 27 -34.57 23.46 -47.27
N HIS A 28 -35.79 23.89 -46.88
CA HIS A 28 -36.63 24.84 -47.66
C HIS A 28 -38.09 25.00 -47.17
N ARG A 29 -38.59 26.26 -47.25
CA ARG A 29 -40.01 26.69 -47.46
C ARG A 29 -41.06 26.40 -46.35
N LEU A 30 -42.14 27.19 -46.13
CA LEU A 30 -42.53 28.57 -46.50
C LEU A 30 -43.78 29.01 -45.67
N ILE A 31 -43.94 30.32 -45.38
CA ILE A 31 -45.15 31.14 -45.03
C ILE A 31 -46.38 30.47 -44.34
N HIS A 32 -46.81 30.97 -43.16
CA HIS A 32 -47.98 31.90 -43.03
C HIS A 32 -48.42 32.24 -41.59
N SER A 33 -48.93 33.47 -41.47
CA SER A 33 -49.96 33.97 -40.54
C SER A 33 -49.71 33.93 -39.02
N ALA A 34 -49.93 35.10 -38.41
CA ALA A 34 -50.02 35.25 -36.96
C ALA A 34 -51.38 34.75 -36.39
N ALA A 35 -51.44 34.75 -35.05
CA ALA A 35 -52.64 34.65 -34.21
C ALA A 35 -53.32 33.27 -34.06
N TYR A 36 -52.60 32.30 -33.48
CA TYR A 36 -53.20 31.46 -32.44
C TYR A 36 -52.13 30.95 -31.45
N THR A 37 -52.56 30.42 -30.30
CA THR A 37 -51.71 29.71 -29.31
C THR A 37 -50.67 30.57 -28.55
N ARG A 38 -51.16 31.54 -27.77
CA ARG A 38 -50.60 31.75 -26.42
C ARG A 38 -51.10 30.61 -25.53
N ILE A 39 -50.32 30.24 -24.50
CA ILE A 39 -50.49 29.08 -23.59
C ILE A 39 -49.83 27.81 -24.17
N LEU A 40 -49.12 27.06 -23.30
CA LEU A 40 -48.20 25.94 -23.59
C LEU A 40 -46.79 26.31 -24.13
N ASN A 41 -46.02 27.04 -23.32
CA ASN A 41 -44.54 27.00 -23.37
C ASN A 41 -43.93 27.54 -22.06
N ARG A 42 -44.16 26.85 -20.93
CA ARG A 42 -43.55 27.19 -19.62
C ARG A 42 -42.98 26.01 -18.83
N PHE A 43 -42.87 24.85 -19.45
CA PHE A 43 -42.14 23.69 -18.92
C PHE A 43 -41.37 23.08 -20.10
N LEU A 44 -40.15 22.57 -19.85
CA LEU A 44 -39.11 22.18 -20.82
C LEU A 44 -38.11 23.28 -21.24
N SER A 45 -37.60 24.04 -20.27
CA SER A 45 -36.21 24.53 -20.32
C SER A 45 -35.30 23.67 -19.44
N SER A 46 -35.29 22.36 -19.69
CA SER A 46 -34.25 21.48 -19.16
C SER A 46 -32.95 21.75 -19.91
N SER A 47 -32.26 22.84 -19.55
CA SER A 47 -30.85 22.96 -19.87
C SER A 47 -30.16 21.69 -19.40
N PRO A 48 -29.42 20.96 -20.26
CA PRO A 48 -28.59 19.89 -19.78
C PRO A 48 -27.50 20.54 -18.95
N MET A 49 -27.69 20.54 -17.63
CA MET A 49 -26.58 20.66 -16.69
C MET A 49 -25.77 19.38 -16.85
N ALA A 50 -24.99 19.33 -17.93
CA ALA A 50 -23.75 18.57 -17.97
C ALA A 50 -22.87 19.19 -16.88
N SER A 51 -23.12 18.76 -15.65
CA SER A 51 -22.20 18.91 -14.54
C SER A 51 -20.94 18.18 -14.97
N ASP A 52 -19.99 18.94 -15.49
CA ASP A 52 -18.63 18.52 -15.70
C ASP A 52 -18.02 18.26 -14.33
N TYR A 53 -18.38 17.12 -13.72
CA TYR A 53 -17.80 16.58 -12.50
C TYR A 53 -16.38 16.05 -12.77
N SER A 54 -15.61 16.79 -13.57
CA SER A 54 -14.16 16.74 -13.57
C SER A 54 -13.69 17.19 -12.19
N THR A 55 -13.62 16.23 -11.27
CA THR A 55 -13.01 16.42 -9.96
C THR A 55 -11.61 17.02 -10.17
N PRO A 56 -11.29 18.17 -9.55
CA PRO A 56 -10.02 18.83 -9.81
C PRO A 56 -8.87 17.87 -9.51
N PRO A 57 -7.81 17.83 -10.35
CA PRO A 57 -6.73 16.88 -10.19
C PRO A 57 -6.10 17.02 -8.80
N LEU A 58 -5.68 15.89 -8.23
CA LEU A 58 -5.00 15.89 -6.94
C LEU A 58 -3.67 16.66 -7.06
N THR A 59 -3.48 17.65 -6.19
CA THR A 59 -2.27 18.48 -6.13
C THR A 59 -1.74 18.50 -4.71
N ALA A 60 -0.48 18.91 -4.51
CA ALA A 60 0.07 19.08 -3.17
C ALA A 60 -0.78 20.04 -2.32
N ASP A 61 -1.32 21.10 -2.92
CA ASP A 61 -2.14 22.11 -2.25
C ASP A 61 -3.53 21.59 -1.84
N SER A 62 -4.03 20.53 -2.47
CA SER A 62 -5.30 19.86 -2.09
C SER A 62 -5.12 18.65 -1.16
N LEU A 63 -3.88 18.31 -0.75
CA LEU A 63 -3.62 17.29 0.26
C LEU A 63 -3.91 17.79 1.68
N ASN A 64 -4.23 16.85 2.57
CA ASN A 64 -4.40 17.12 4.00
C ASN A 64 -3.11 17.75 4.58
N PRO A 65 -3.14 18.95 5.19
CA PRO A 65 -1.96 19.60 5.75
C PRO A 65 -1.21 18.80 6.82
N LYS A 66 -1.83 17.78 7.43
CA LYS A 66 -1.15 16.83 8.32
C LYS A 66 -0.18 15.90 7.59
N VAL A 67 -0.52 15.50 6.35
CA VAL A 67 0.36 14.69 5.48
C VAL A 67 1.55 15.53 5.02
N LEU A 68 1.30 16.78 4.60
CA LEU A 68 2.36 17.72 4.17
C LEU A 68 3.36 18.08 5.28
N LYS A 69 2.95 17.94 6.56
CA LYS A 69 3.79 18.17 7.75
C LYS A 69 4.40 16.89 8.34
N CYS A 70 4.09 15.72 7.76
CA CYS A 70 4.57 14.45 8.27
C CYS A 70 5.96 14.16 7.71
N GLU A 71 6.94 13.95 8.59
CA GLU A 71 8.32 13.63 8.22
C GLU A 71 8.71 12.26 8.77
N TYR A 72 9.31 11.40 7.95
CA TYR A 72 9.79 10.08 8.34
C TYR A 72 11.22 9.84 7.84
N ALA A 73 12.20 10.37 8.59
CA ALA A 73 13.60 10.43 8.18
C ALA A 73 14.25 9.06 7.87
N VAL A 74 13.80 7.99 8.52
CA VAL A 74 14.30 6.60 8.32
C VAL A 74 14.16 6.14 6.86
N ARG A 75 13.16 6.66 6.13
CA ARG A 75 12.99 6.48 4.67
C ARG A 75 12.81 7.81 3.94
N GLY A 76 13.54 8.84 4.39
CA GLY A 76 13.52 10.19 3.81
C GLY A 76 14.54 10.41 2.69
N GLU A 77 14.84 11.68 2.39
CA GLU A 77 15.65 12.10 1.23
C GLU A 77 17.02 11.41 1.13
N ILE A 78 17.69 11.12 2.26
CA ILE A 78 18.98 10.40 2.26
C ILE A 78 18.83 9.01 1.60
N VAL A 79 17.73 8.31 1.85
CA VAL A 79 17.45 6.99 1.24
C VAL A 79 17.10 7.16 -0.23
N SER A 80 16.34 8.19 -0.60
CA SER A 80 16.04 8.50 -2.00
C SER A 80 17.29 8.90 -2.80
N LEU A 81 18.27 9.55 -2.18
CA LEU A 81 19.58 9.83 -2.79
C LEU A 81 20.42 8.56 -2.89
N ALA A 82 20.47 7.74 -1.84
CA ALA A 82 21.17 6.46 -1.83
C ALA A 82 20.65 5.51 -2.94
N GLN A 83 19.33 5.48 -3.17
CA GLN A 83 18.72 4.73 -4.27
C GLN A 83 19.13 5.24 -5.66
N LYS A 84 19.20 6.58 -5.86
CA LYS A 84 19.70 7.17 -7.11
C LYS A 84 21.17 6.80 -7.35
N LEU A 85 22.01 6.87 -6.31
CA LEU A 85 23.41 6.44 -6.38
C LEU A 85 23.54 4.94 -6.67
N GLN A 86 22.69 4.09 -6.08
CA GLN A 86 22.68 2.65 -6.36
C GLN A 86 22.30 2.34 -7.82
N GLN A 87 21.35 3.08 -8.39
CA GLN A 87 21.01 2.99 -9.82
C GLN A 87 22.16 3.48 -10.72
N ASP A 88 22.84 4.55 -10.32
CA ASP A 88 23.98 5.12 -11.06
C ASP A 88 25.22 4.20 -11.02
N LEU A 89 25.50 3.55 -9.89
CA LEU A 89 26.52 2.50 -9.78
C LEU A 89 26.25 1.31 -10.72
N GLN A 90 24.98 0.91 -10.87
CA GLN A 90 24.57 -0.17 -11.76
C GLN A 90 24.67 0.22 -13.24
N ALA A 91 24.30 1.47 -13.58
CA ALA A 91 24.33 1.97 -14.95
C ALA A 91 25.75 2.35 -15.41
N ASN A 92 26.56 2.91 -14.50
CA ASN A 92 27.89 3.47 -14.74
C ASN A 92 28.91 2.91 -13.73
N PRO A 93 29.33 1.64 -13.83
CA PRO A 93 30.32 1.05 -12.92
C PRO A 93 31.63 1.88 -12.88
N GLY A 94 32.13 2.15 -11.67
CA GLY A 94 33.34 2.96 -11.47
C GLY A 94 33.15 4.49 -11.56
N SER A 95 31.91 4.98 -11.70
CA SER A 95 31.60 6.43 -11.68
C SER A 95 31.76 7.10 -10.30
N HIS A 96 31.76 6.31 -9.23
CA HIS A 96 31.87 6.75 -7.84
C HIS A 96 33.11 6.13 -7.16
N PRO A 97 33.64 6.73 -6.08
CA PRO A 97 34.78 6.20 -5.32
C PRO A 97 34.43 5.01 -4.40
N PHE A 98 33.32 4.30 -4.67
CA PHE A 98 32.81 3.15 -3.95
C PHE A 98 32.00 2.26 -4.91
N GLU A 99 31.87 0.97 -4.61
CA GLU A 99 31.24 -0.01 -5.50
C GLU A 99 29.78 -0.33 -5.15
N GLU A 100 29.38 -0.12 -3.89
CA GLU A 100 28.05 -0.43 -3.38
C GLU A 100 27.50 0.61 -2.39
N ILE A 101 26.20 0.50 -2.10
CA ILE A 101 25.51 1.30 -1.08
C ILE A 101 25.16 0.39 0.11
N LEU A 102 25.85 0.59 1.23
CA LEU A 102 25.57 -0.12 2.49
C LEU A 102 24.50 0.63 3.30
N TYR A 103 23.32 0.02 3.44
CA TYR A 103 22.16 0.63 4.11
C TYR A 103 22.22 0.52 5.65
N CYS A 104 23.02 1.37 6.28
CA CYS A 104 23.13 1.50 7.74
C CYS A 104 22.03 2.36 8.40
N ASN A 105 20.93 2.66 7.70
CA ASN A 105 19.90 3.63 8.12
C ASN A 105 18.67 3.02 8.82
N ILE A 106 18.50 1.69 8.78
CA ILE A 106 17.33 1.00 9.33
C ILE A 106 17.75 -0.33 9.96
N GLY A 107 17.12 -0.69 11.09
CA GLY A 107 17.30 -1.99 11.73
C GLY A 107 16.68 -3.11 10.89
N ASN A 108 17.39 -3.57 9.87
CA ASN A 108 16.97 -4.67 8.99
C ASN A 108 18.10 -5.72 8.90
N PRO A 109 18.28 -6.57 9.93
CA PRO A 109 19.46 -7.43 10.05
C PRO A 109 19.59 -8.50 8.96
N GLN A 110 18.47 -9.00 8.42
CA GLN A 110 18.49 -10.03 7.38
C GLN A 110 19.04 -9.48 6.06
N SER A 111 18.78 -8.20 5.73
CA SER A 111 19.44 -7.54 4.58
C SER A 111 20.94 -7.27 4.79
N LEU A 112 21.46 -7.46 6.01
CA LEU A 112 22.88 -7.41 6.33
C LEU A 112 23.45 -8.82 6.63
N GLY A 113 22.76 -9.87 6.18
CA GLY A 113 23.26 -11.26 6.21
C GLY A 113 22.88 -12.08 7.43
N GLN A 114 22.12 -11.54 8.40
CA GLN A 114 21.60 -12.37 9.51
C GLN A 114 20.71 -13.48 8.94
N GLN A 115 21.10 -14.74 9.17
CA GLN A 115 20.32 -15.89 8.74
C GLN A 115 18.99 -15.98 9.52
N PRO A 116 17.89 -16.39 8.88
CA PRO A 116 16.63 -16.62 9.56
C PRO A 116 16.74 -17.85 10.48
N ILE A 117 16.04 -17.83 11.62
CA ILE A 117 16.03 -18.95 12.56
C ILE A 117 15.15 -20.07 11.98
N THR A 118 15.75 -21.27 11.82
CA THR A 118 15.14 -22.42 11.13
C THR A 118 13.78 -22.81 11.71
N PHE A 119 13.69 -23.03 13.02
CA PHE A 119 12.45 -23.40 13.71
C PHE A 119 11.27 -22.45 13.39
N PHE A 120 11.49 -21.13 13.41
CA PHE A 120 10.44 -20.18 13.03
C PHE A 120 10.05 -20.27 11.56
N ARG A 121 10.98 -20.60 10.67
CA ARG A 121 10.70 -20.75 9.23
C ARG A 121 9.93 -22.03 8.93
N GLU A 122 10.30 -23.13 9.58
CA GLU A 122 9.61 -24.42 9.52
C GLU A 122 8.16 -24.30 10.00
N VAL A 123 7.94 -23.82 11.24
CA VAL A 123 6.60 -23.63 11.82
C VAL A 123 5.71 -22.76 10.92
N LEU A 124 6.23 -21.65 10.40
CA LEU A 124 5.46 -20.78 9.50
C LEU A 124 5.09 -21.50 8.20
N ALA A 125 6.01 -22.22 7.56
CA ALA A 125 5.72 -22.97 6.33
C ALA A 125 4.67 -24.07 6.55
N LEU A 126 4.70 -24.75 7.71
CA LEU A 126 3.71 -25.76 8.10
C LEU A 126 2.33 -25.14 8.37
N CYS A 127 2.26 -23.96 8.99
CA CYS A 127 1.00 -23.24 9.20
C CYS A 127 0.43 -22.62 7.92
N ASP A 128 1.28 -22.17 6.99
CA ASP A 128 0.87 -21.59 5.71
C ASP A 128 0.37 -22.67 4.72
N HIS A 129 0.91 -23.90 4.80
CA HIS A 129 0.51 -25.03 3.95
C HIS A 129 0.17 -26.29 4.78
N PRO A 130 -0.89 -26.27 5.62
CA PRO A 130 -1.14 -27.30 6.64
C PRO A 130 -1.35 -28.71 6.08
N THR A 131 -1.77 -28.85 4.83
CA THR A 131 -1.92 -30.16 4.15
C THR A 131 -0.60 -30.92 3.95
N ILE A 132 0.56 -30.32 4.24
CA ILE A 132 1.82 -31.09 4.28
C ILE A 132 2.01 -31.84 5.59
N LEU A 133 1.35 -31.44 6.69
CA LEU A 133 1.44 -32.15 7.97
C LEU A 133 0.91 -33.59 7.88
N ASP A 134 0.01 -33.87 6.93
CA ASP A 134 -0.55 -35.21 6.66
C ASP A 134 0.37 -36.11 5.82
N LYS A 135 1.49 -35.58 5.29
CA LYS A 135 2.42 -36.31 4.42
C LYS A 135 3.50 -37.03 5.24
N SER A 136 3.80 -38.28 4.91
CA SER A 136 4.79 -39.08 5.62
C SER A 136 6.21 -38.50 5.48
N GLU A 137 6.49 -37.86 4.35
CA GLU A 137 7.77 -37.23 4.02
C GLU A 137 8.09 -36.02 4.92
N THR A 138 7.07 -35.37 5.50
CA THR A 138 7.23 -34.18 6.34
C THR A 138 8.08 -34.45 7.59
N GLN A 139 7.98 -35.67 8.16
CA GLN A 139 8.80 -36.12 9.29
C GLN A 139 10.30 -36.22 8.96
N GLY A 140 10.66 -36.30 7.67
CA GLY A 140 12.05 -36.28 7.20
C GLY A 140 12.54 -34.91 6.72
N LEU A 141 11.64 -33.92 6.61
CA LEU A 141 11.94 -32.59 6.05
C LEU A 141 11.89 -31.46 7.09
N PHE A 142 11.18 -31.66 8.20
CA PHE A 142 10.98 -30.67 9.26
C PHE A 142 11.34 -31.27 10.62
N SER A 143 11.85 -30.44 11.53
CA SER A 143 12.07 -30.85 12.91
C SER A 143 10.75 -31.24 13.62
N ALA A 144 10.82 -32.24 14.51
CA ALA A 144 9.64 -32.80 15.18
C ALA A 144 8.93 -31.77 16.08
N ASP A 145 9.69 -30.88 16.73
CA ASP A 145 9.18 -29.78 17.55
C ASP A 145 8.57 -28.65 16.70
N SER A 146 9.06 -28.41 15.48
CA SER A 146 8.35 -27.54 14.51
C SER A 146 7.01 -28.13 14.08
N ILE A 147 6.93 -29.44 13.83
CA ILE A 147 5.68 -30.13 13.49
C ILE A 147 4.69 -30.07 14.66
N GLU A 148 5.14 -30.35 15.88
CA GLU A 148 4.32 -30.24 17.09
C GLU A 148 3.82 -28.80 17.29
N ARG A 149 4.71 -27.81 17.19
CA ARG A 149 4.36 -26.38 17.33
C ARG A 149 3.37 -25.91 16.27
N ALA A 150 3.48 -26.39 15.03
CA ALA A 150 2.52 -26.07 13.98
C ALA A 150 1.11 -26.57 14.32
N TRP A 151 0.98 -27.82 14.80
CA TRP A 151 -0.30 -28.34 15.29
C TRP A 151 -0.86 -27.54 16.47
N GLN A 152 -0.04 -27.26 17.48
CA GLN A 152 -0.42 -26.44 18.64
C GLN A 152 -0.95 -25.05 18.24
N ILE A 153 -0.40 -24.43 17.18
CA ILE A 153 -0.85 -23.14 16.65
C ILE A 153 -2.16 -23.30 15.88
N LEU A 154 -2.24 -24.28 14.97
CA LEU A 154 -3.43 -24.53 14.15
C LEU A 154 -4.67 -24.78 15.03
N ASP A 155 -4.53 -25.55 16.11
CA ASP A 155 -5.64 -25.87 17.03
C ASP A 155 -6.14 -24.69 17.86
N GLN A 156 -5.38 -23.59 17.93
CA GLN A 156 -5.82 -22.34 18.55
C GLN A 156 -6.60 -21.44 17.58
N ILE A 157 -6.57 -21.74 16.28
CA ILE A 157 -7.24 -20.96 15.23
C ILE A 157 -8.61 -21.57 14.94
N PRO A 158 -9.72 -20.81 15.01
CA PRO A 158 -11.06 -21.32 14.71
C PRO A 158 -11.12 -22.01 13.34
N GLY A 159 -11.54 -23.28 13.35
CA GLY A 159 -11.62 -24.12 12.14
C GLY A 159 -10.28 -24.41 11.45
N ARG A 160 -9.14 -24.19 12.14
CA ARG A 160 -7.77 -24.23 11.57
C ARG A 160 -7.59 -23.31 10.33
N ALA A 161 -8.44 -22.30 10.18
CA ALA A 161 -8.51 -21.45 9.00
C ALA A 161 -7.49 -20.29 9.05
N THR A 162 -6.22 -20.58 8.77
CA THR A 162 -5.09 -19.61 8.86
C THR A 162 -5.24 -18.38 7.98
N GLY A 163 -5.97 -18.47 6.87
CA GLY A 163 -6.29 -17.34 5.98
C GLY A 163 -7.55 -16.53 6.36
N ALA A 164 -8.27 -16.88 7.43
CA ALA A 164 -9.47 -16.16 7.85
C ALA A 164 -9.13 -14.95 8.74
N TYR A 165 -10.01 -13.95 8.78
CA TYR A 165 -9.91 -12.88 9.78
C TYR A 165 -10.03 -13.45 11.19
N SER A 166 -9.07 -13.10 12.04
CA SER A 166 -9.17 -13.34 13.49
C SER A 166 -9.95 -12.20 14.18
N HIS A 167 -10.15 -12.32 15.50
CA HIS A 167 -10.63 -11.20 16.32
C HIS A 167 -9.71 -9.97 16.14
N SER A 168 -10.21 -8.75 16.29
CA SER A 168 -9.44 -7.52 16.02
C SER A 168 -8.17 -7.35 16.86
N GLN A 169 -8.13 -7.97 18.04
CA GLN A 169 -6.94 -8.05 18.91
C GLN A 169 -6.01 -9.26 18.60
N GLY A 170 -6.35 -10.10 17.63
CA GLY A 170 -5.69 -11.36 17.33
C GLY A 170 -6.32 -12.60 18.00
N VAL A 171 -5.93 -13.77 17.50
CA VAL A 171 -6.34 -15.10 17.97
C VAL A 171 -6.11 -15.25 19.48
N LYS A 172 -7.12 -15.71 20.21
CA LYS A 172 -7.08 -15.73 21.69
C LYS A 172 -5.94 -16.60 22.24
N GLY A 173 -5.80 -17.85 21.76
CA GLY A 173 -4.75 -18.75 22.25
C GLY A 173 -3.33 -18.21 22.03
N LEU A 174 -3.10 -17.52 20.91
CA LEU A 174 -1.81 -16.89 20.64
C LEU A 174 -1.54 -15.73 21.61
N ARG A 175 -2.56 -14.92 21.93
CA ARG A 175 -2.45 -13.90 22.99
C ARG A 175 -2.22 -14.50 24.38
N ASP A 176 -2.88 -15.62 24.70
CA ASP A 176 -2.66 -16.35 25.95
C ASP A 176 -1.20 -16.85 26.04
N THR A 177 -0.66 -17.38 24.93
CA THR A 177 0.73 -17.83 24.82
C THR A 177 1.73 -16.68 25.00
N ILE A 178 1.46 -15.50 24.42
CA ILE A 178 2.30 -14.31 24.60
C ILE A 178 2.23 -13.80 26.05
N ALA A 179 1.04 -13.77 26.65
CA ALA A 179 0.85 -13.36 28.04
C ALA A 179 1.62 -14.27 29.01
N ALA A 180 1.51 -15.60 28.85
CA ALA A 180 2.27 -16.57 29.63
C ALA A 180 3.79 -16.42 29.44
N GLY A 181 4.26 -16.09 28.22
CA GLY A 181 5.67 -15.81 27.95
C GLY A 181 6.20 -14.55 28.65
N ILE A 182 5.37 -13.50 28.77
CA ILE A 182 5.71 -12.28 29.52
C ILE A 182 5.72 -12.58 31.02
N GLU A 183 4.71 -13.28 31.53
CA GLU A 183 4.64 -13.67 32.94
C GLU A 183 5.84 -14.54 33.37
N ALA A 184 6.24 -15.50 32.54
CA ALA A 184 7.43 -16.32 32.78
C ALA A 184 8.75 -15.52 32.72
N ARG A 185 8.81 -14.44 31.93
CA ARG A 185 9.98 -13.55 31.83
C ARG A 185 10.08 -12.59 33.02
N ASP A 186 8.96 -12.03 33.44
CA ASP A 186 8.91 -10.89 34.38
C ASP A 186 8.56 -11.30 35.82
N GLY A 187 7.97 -12.49 36.03
CA GLY A 187 7.50 -12.96 37.34
C GLY A 187 6.17 -12.34 37.80
N PHE A 188 5.44 -11.65 36.92
CA PHE A 188 4.16 -11.00 37.21
C PHE A 188 3.11 -11.33 36.15
N PRO A 189 1.83 -11.57 36.53
CA PRO A 189 0.78 -11.90 35.57
C PRO A 189 0.55 -10.84 34.49
N ALA A 190 0.46 -11.28 33.23
CA ALA A 190 0.11 -10.43 32.09
C ALA A 190 -1.31 -10.72 31.60
N ILE A 191 -2.09 -9.69 31.30
CA ILE A 191 -3.48 -9.82 30.82
C ILE A 191 -3.59 -9.61 29.31
N GLN A 192 -4.48 -10.37 28.65
CA GLN A 192 -4.70 -10.41 27.19
C GLN A 192 -5.07 -9.06 26.52
N MET A 193 -5.31 -8.00 27.31
CA MET A 193 -5.92 -6.74 26.86
C MET A 193 -4.90 -5.69 26.37
N ILE A 194 -3.60 -6.01 26.42
CA ILE A 194 -2.50 -5.03 26.21
C ILE A 194 -1.92 -5.04 24.77
N PHE A 195 -2.31 -6.01 23.92
CA PHE A 195 -1.80 -6.09 22.55
C PHE A 195 -2.68 -5.31 21.56
N PHE A 196 -2.10 -4.21 21.05
CA PHE A 196 -2.57 -3.36 19.95
C PHE A 196 -1.43 -3.19 18.93
#